data_AF-A0A944H6L7-F1
#
_entry.id   AF-A0A944H6L7-F1
#
_cell.length_a   1.000
_cell.length_b   1.000
_cell.length_c   1.000
_cell.angle_alpha   90.00
_cell.angle_beta   90.00
_cell.angle_gamma   90.00
#
_symmetry.space_group_name_H-M   'P 1'
#
loop_
_entity.id
_entity.type
_entity.pdbx_description
1 polymer ?
#
loop_
_entity_poly.entity_id
_entity_poly.type
_entity_poly.pdbx_seq_one_letter_code
_entity_poly.pdbx_strand_id
1 'polypeptide(L)'
;HGGVHPEYGLDTPPEIATTIRNEYNGKPWYEYYKGEKPIIYGHWSVDGLRIRKNTIGLDTGCCFGGHLTAYCFETGDFWQVRAIDLYGIIPNWKETVSHV
;
A
#
# COMPACT_ATOMS: atom_id res chain seq x y z
N HIS A 1 -9.35 0.07 -8.76
CA HIS A 1 -8.22 1.02 -8.72
C HIS A 1 -7.35 0.72 -9.91
N GLY A 2 -6.72 1.76 -10.45
CA GLY A 2 -5.67 1.62 -11.44
C GLY A 2 -4.30 1.80 -10.79
N GLY A 3 -3.25 1.42 -11.48
CA GLY A 3 -1.88 1.78 -11.14
C GLY A 3 -0.93 1.50 -12.30
N VAL A 4 0.34 1.78 -12.08
CA VAL A 4 1.40 1.67 -13.08
C VAL A 4 2.25 0.44 -12.76
N HIS A 5 2.37 -0.47 -13.72
CA HIS A 5 3.25 -1.63 -13.61
C HIS A 5 4.70 -1.14 -13.52
N PRO A 6 5.46 -1.58 -12.51
CA PRO A 6 6.80 -1.05 -12.31
C PRO A 6 7.76 -1.25 -13.49
N GLU A 7 7.57 -2.32 -14.26
CA GLU A 7 8.39 -2.60 -15.44
C GLU A 7 8.02 -1.73 -16.65
N TYR A 8 6.74 -1.39 -16.80
CA TYR A 8 6.24 -0.63 -17.96
C TYR A 8 6.14 0.88 -17.69
N GLY A 9 6.08 1.31 -16.43
CA GLY A 9 5.94 2.73 -16.12
C GLY A 9 4.65 3.32 -16.71
N LEU A 10 4.73 4.53 -17.27
CA LEU A 10 3.56 5.17 -17.88
C LEU A 10 3.02 4.41 -19.11
N ASP A 11 3.81 3.48 -19.67
CA ASP A 11 3.42 2.62 -20.79
C ASP A 11 2.69 1.35 -20.33
N THR A 12 2.22 1.30 -19.08
CA THR A 12 1.48 0.15 -18.56
C THR A 12 0.21 -0.09 -19.38
N PRO A 13 0.04 -1.28 -19.97
CA PRO A 13 -1.18 -1.61 -20.73
C PRO A 13 -2.43 -1.44 -19.87
N PRO A 14 -3.55 -0.91 -20.41
CA PRO A 14 -4.78 -0.68 -19.65
C PRO A 14 -5.31 -1.92 -18.90
N GLU A 15 -5.12 -3.10 -19.46
CA GLU A 15 -5.52 -4.38 -18.86
C GLU A 15 -4.71 -4.68 -17.59
N ILE A 16 -3.42 -4.34 -17.59
CA ILE A 16 -2.52 -4.49 -16.44
C ILE A 16 -2.76 -3.36 -15.44
N ALA A 17 -2.93 -2.12 -15.92
CA ALA A 17 -3.16 -0.97 -15.08
C ALA A 17 -4.40 -1.14 -14.20
N THR A 18 -5.46 -1.75 -14.74
CA THR A 18 -6.71 -2.03 -14.02
C THR A 18 -6.64 -3.24 -13.08
N THR A 19 -5.65 -4.11 -13.25
CA THR A 19 -5.49 -5.36 -12.49
C THR A 19 -4.29 -5.37 -11.55
N ILE A 20 -3.50 -4.29 -11.48
CA ILE A 20 -2.27 -4.20 -10.66
C ILE A 20 -2.47 -4.27 -9.14
N ARG A 21 -3.72 -4.35 -8.71
CA ARG A 21 -4.11 -4.75 -7.36
C ARG A 21 -3.84 -6.24 -7.08
N ASN A 22 -3.70 -7.04 -8.13
CA ASN A 22 -3.79 -8.48 -8.00
C ASN A 22 -2.54 -9.07 -7.36
N GLU A 23 -2.80 -10.12 -6.61
CA GLU A 23 -1.80 -11.04 -6.10
C GLU A 23 -1.26 -11.90 -7.25
N TYR A 24 0.06 -12.04 -7.35
CA TYR A 24 0.68 -13.04 -8.21
C TYR A 24 0.77 -14.35 -7.43
N ASN A 25 0.05 -15.38 -7.88
CA ASN A 25 -0.07 -16.68 -7.18
C ASN A 25 -0.54 -16.57 -5.73
N GLY A 26 -1.51 -15.67 -5.45
CA GLY A 26 -2.05 -15.49 -4.10
C GLY A 26 -1.11 -14.75 -3.14
N LYS A 27 -0.06 -14.11 -3.67
CA LYS A 27 0.83 -13.22 -2.92
C LYS A 27 0.94 -11.83 -3.54
N PRO A 28 1.12 -10.77 -2.75
CA PRO A 28 1.22 -9.42 -3.29
C PRO A 28 2.42 -9.22 -4.22
N TRP A 29 2.23 -8.48 -5.32
CA TRP A 29 3.25 -8.32 -6.37
C TRP A 29 4.58 -7.75 -5.83
N TYR A 30 4.52 -6.88 -4.82
CA TYR A 30 5.72 -6.23 -4.30
C TYR A 30 6.70 -7.25 -3.73
N GLU A 31 6.25 -8.42 -3.25
CA GLU A 31 7.14 -9.48 -2.78
C GLU A 31 8.13 -9.97 -3.84
N TYR A 32 7.67 -9.98 -5.09
CA TYR A 32 8.40 -10.44 -6.26
C TYR A 32 9.24 -9.35 -6.93
N TYR A 33 9.03 -8.07 -6.60
CA TYR A 33 9.80 -6.99 -7.19
C TYR A 33 11.28 -7.03 -6.75
N LYS A 34 12.19 -7.23 -7.72
CA LYS A 34 13.65 -7.30 -7.49
C LYS A 34 14.44 -6.14 -8.10
N GLY A 35 13.78 -5.18 -8.77
CA GLY A 35 14.46 -4.06 -9.42
C GLY A 35 15.06 -3.07 -8.42
N GLU A 36 16.00 -2.23 -8.86
CA GLU A 36 16.66 -1.25 -7.98
C GLU A 36 15.84 0.02 -7.76
N LYS A 37 14.92 0.33 -8.68
CA LYS A 37 14.10 1.54 -8.64
C LYS A 37 13.13 1.48 -7.45
N PRO A 38 13.08 2.52 -6.59
CA PRO A 38 12.11 2.57 -5.51
C PRO A 38 10.68 2.61 -6.05
N ILE A 39 9.78 1.83 -5.45
CA ILE A 39 8.34 1.88 -5.74
C ILE A 39 7.57 2.22 -4.47
N ILE A 40 6.75 3.26 -4.57
CA ILE A 40 5.87 3.71 -3.49
C ILE A 40 4.43 3.39 -3.90
N TYR A 41 3.66 2.73 -3.04
CA TYR A 41 2.36 2.15 -3.38
C TYR A 41 1.37 2.15 -2.21
N GLY A 42 0.10 1.83 -2.50
CA GLY A 42 -0.97 1.66 -1.50
C GLY A 42 -1.67 0.31 -1.63
N HIS A 43 -2.99 0.24 -1.41
CA HIS A 43 -3.86 -0.94 -1.61
C HIS A 43 -3.88 -1.99 -0.49
N TRP A 44 -2.72 -2.39 0.04
CA TRP A 44 -2.63 -3.43 1.08
C TRP A 44 -2.68 -2.85 2.50
N SER A 45 -3.79 -2.17 2.81
CA SER A 45 -4.03 -1.48 4.09
C SER A 45 -3.96 -2.37 5.33
N VAL A 46 -4.30 -3.66 5.20
CA VAL A 46 -4.33 -4.63 6.31
C VAL A 46 -2.97 -4.77 6.99
N ASP A 47 -1.89 -4.66 6.23
CA ASP A 47 -0.53 -4.85 6.74
C ASP A 47 0.08 -3.56 7.32
N GLY A 48 -0.62 -2.43 7.22
CA GLY A 48 -0.10 -1.14 7.65
C GLY A 48 1.13 -0.66 6.86
N LEU A 49 1.99 0.13 7.52
CA LEU A 49 3.16 0.73 6.89
C LEU A 49 4.19 -0.35 6.59
N ARG A 50 4.59 -0.46 5.32
CA ARG A 50 5.52 -1.50 4.89
C ARG A 50 6.76 -0.92 4.24
N ILE A 51 7.90 -1.13 4.87
CA ILE A 51 9.20 -0.67 4.37
C ILE A 51 10.03 -1.91 4.03
N ARG A 52 10.42 -2.02 2.75
CA ARG A 52 11.37 -3.03 2.26
C ARG A 52 12.50 -2.32 1.53
N LYS A 53 13.53 -3.07 1.11
CA LYS A 53 14.73 -2.54 0.46
C LYS A 53 14.45 -1.52 -0.66
N ASN A 54 13.46 -1.79 -1.51
CA ASN A 54 13.16 -1.05 -2.75
C ASN A 54 11.66 -0.76 -2.93
N THR A 55 10.83 -1.06 -1.93
CA THR A 55 9.37 -0.86 -2.01
C THR A 55 8.82 -0.31 -0.70
N ILE A 56 7.95 0.70 -0.78
CA ILE A 56 7.33 1.37 0.37
C ILE A 56 5.80 1.37 0.20
N GLY A 57 5.09 0.68 1.08
CA GLY A 57 3.63 0.68 1.13
C GLY A 57 3.12 1.71 2.13
N LEU A 58 2.44 2.77 1.64
CA LEU A 58 1.94 3.89 2.44
C LEU A 58 0.47 3.76 2.86
N ASP A 59 -0.25 2.78 2.31
CA ASP A 59 -1.64 2.57 2.70
C ASP A 59 -1.71 1.96 4.09
N THR A 60 -1.92 2.83 5.07
CA THR A 60 -2.00 2.48 6.49
C THR A 60 -3.44 2.46 7.00
N GLY A 61 -4.40 2.24 6.10
CA GLY A 61 -5.79 2.00 6.46
C GLY A 61 -6.49 3.19 7.12
N CYS A 62 -6.23 4.42 6.67
CA CYS A 62 -6.83 5.62 7.28
C CYS A 62 -8.35 5.55 7.38
N CYS A 63 -9.05 5.10 6.32
CA CYS A 63 -10.51 4.98 6.36
C CYS A 63 -11.00 3.87 7.31
N PHE A 64 -10.12 2.96 7.72
CA PHE A 64 -10.40 1.86 8.64
C PHE A 64 -9.95 2.15 10.08
N GLY A 65 -9.76 3.43 10.43
CA GLY A 65 -9.33 3.85 11.77
C GLY A 65 -7.81 3.84 11.99
N GLY A 66 -7.03 3.57 10.95
CA GLY A 66 -5.57 3.61 10.96
C GLY A 66 -5.01 5.03 10.82
N HIS A 67 -4.03 5.20 9.93
CA HIS A 67 -3.37 6.48 9.68
C HIS A 67 -3.43 6.87 8.21
N LEU A 68 -3.37 8.17 7.91
CA LEU A 68 -2.91 8.69 6.64
C LEU A 68 -1.40 8.88 6.73
N THR A 69 -0.64 8.25 5.84
CA THR A 69 0.83 8.27 5.86
C THR A 69 1.40 8.99 4.65
N ALA A 70 2.39 9.85 4.90
CA ALA A 70 3.20 10.52 3.89
C ALA A 70 4.66 10.09 4.03
N TYR A 71 5.39 10.10 2.90
CA TYR A 71 6.82 9.81 2.82
C TYR A 71 7.50 10.91 1.99
N CYS A 72 8.56 11.50 2.53
CA CYS A 72 9.42 12.43 1.79
C CYS A 72 10.57 11.65 1.17
N PHE A 73 10.65 11.65 -0.15
CA PHE A 73 11.66 10.89 -0.88
C PHE A 73 13.07 11.47 -0.66
N GLU A 74 13.17 12.79 -0.52
CA GLU A 74 14.41 13.53 -0.39
C GLU A 74 15.08 13.30 0.97
N THR A 75 14.29 13.23 2.04
CA THR A 75 14.81 13.07 3.41
C THR A 75 14.68 11.64 3.93
N GLY A 76 13.78 10.84 3.36
CA GLY A 76 13.45 9.51 3.86
C GLY A 76 12.48 9.53 5.05
N ASP A 77 11.96 10.70 5.43
CA ASP A 77 11.09 10.84 6.59
C ASP A 77 9.65 10.39 6.32
N PHE A 78 8.99 9.94 7.38
CA PHE A 78 7.58 9.57 7.39
C PHE A 78 6.78 10.47 8.32
N TRP A 79 5.59 10.86 7.89
CA TRP A 79 4.59 11.53 8.74
C TRP A 79 3.29 10.76 8.71
N GLN A 80 2.65 10.67 9.87
CA GLN A 80 1.37 9.97 10.01
C GLN A 80 0.39 10.84 10.78
N VAL A 81 -0.85 10.90 10.28
CA VAL A 81 -1.98 11.50 10.99
C VAL A 81 -3.00 10.41 11.22
N ARG A 82 -3.39 10.21 12.49
CA ARG A 82 -4.39 9.21 12.85
C ARG A 82 -5.75 9.60 12.29
N ALA A 83 -6.50 8.61 11.83
CA ALA A 83 -7.91 8.80 11.51
C ALA A 83 -8.68 9.29 12.74
N ILE A 84 -9.55 10.27 12.53
CA ILE A 84 -10.38 10.80 13.62
C ILE A 84 -11.55 9.86 13.96
N ASP A 85 -11.94 8.99 13.03
CA ASP A 85 -13.01 8.01 13.20
C ASP A 85 -12.83 6.79 12.26
N LEU A 86 -13.69 5.79 12.43
CA LEU A 86 -13.83 4.64 11.55
C LEU A 86 -14.84 4.95 10.43
N TYR A 87 -14.35 5.05 9.19
CA TYR A 87 -15.16 5.40 8.02
C TYR A 87 -15.52 4.22 7.12
N GLY A 88 -14.91 3.06 7.34
CA GLY A 88 -15.16 1.84 6.58
C GLY A 88 -14.89 0.59 7.43
N ILE A 89 -15.42 -0.55 7.00
CA ILE A 89 -15.19 -1.84 7.63
C ILE A 89 -14.55 -2.76 6.57
N ILE A 90 -13.34 -3.25 6.84
CA ILE A 90 -12.80 -4.39 6.09
C ILE A 90 -13.45 -5.65 6.68
N PRO A 91 -14.02 -6.55 5.87
CA PRO A 91 -14.36 -7.89 6.35
C PRO A 91 -13.11 -8.52 7.00
N ASN A 92 -13.21 -8.94 8.26
CA ASN A 92 -12.14 -9.54 9.10
C ASN A 92 -11.25 -8.59 9.93
N TRP A 93 -11.51 -7.28 10.00
CA TRP A 93 -10.75 -6.36 10.90
C TRP A 93 -11.12 -6.50 12.40
N LYS A 94 -12.19 -7.22 12.75
CA LYS A 94 -12.79 -7.23 14.10
C LYS A 94 -11.98 -7.95 15.19
N GLU A 95 -10.83 -8.56 14.89
CA GLU A 95 -10.05 -9.29 15.91
C GLU A 95 -8.88 -8.51 16.53
N THR A 96 -8.47 -7.36 15.96
CA THR A 96 -7.22 -6.70 16.39
C THR A 96 -7.41 -5.41 17.19
N VAL A 97 -8.62 -4.83 17.21
CA VAL A 97 -8.89 -3.53 17.88
C VAL A 97 -9.65 -3.64 19.21
N SER A 98 -9.85 -4.85 19.75
CA SER A 98 -10.45 -5.06 21.08
C SER A 98 -9.46 -4.94 22.24
N HIS A 99 -8.18 -4.60 22.00
CA HIS A 99 -7.13 -4.59 23.02
C HIS A 99 -6.21 -3.35 22.96
N VAL A 100 -6.78 -2.16 22.76
CA VAL A 100 -6.11 -0.88 23.05
C VAL A 100 -7.07 0.08 23.71
#